data_AF-A0A7L8V5N8-F1
#
_entry.id   AF-A0A7L8V5N8-F1
#
_cell.length_a   1.000
_cell.length_b   1.000
_cell.length_c   1.000
_cell.angle_alpha   90.00
_cell.angle_beta   90.00
_cell.angle_gamma   90.00
#
_symmetry.space_group_name_H-M   'P 1'
#
loop_
_entity.id
_entity.type
_entity.pdbx_description
1 polymer ?
#
loop_
_entity_poly.entity_id
_entity_poly.type
_entity_poly.pdbx_seq_one_letter_code
_entity_poly.pdbx_strand_id
1 'polypeptide(L)'
;MSNLYLKYIDSDAIHFELNNKNIFNLSILSGNILLIIDGLDEIAGLLKEKFNLKNFIKSLVDLNKQLGECRIIATARDSYWNKEKDTINQTYVDIKYLFGFDDDNVNKYLEKRFGKDVKEKYIQKVNLLLKDIIDKKTKQYLPFYVNLIAGVIETNDDINSLKINHSIKEYYHNGEILDFLIYSILNREIVRHSFNINVGSFIEIFLELVANHGNSNTINKEAISGILNLYFNDENIADKFMLNPLLQEQNGIIKFRYDFLYNYFMVLYFIKSLKTHQIDNDFIKIFCHLYDGDNLLFEDTVKFFKKNNSFEDLKISHNKLITKYKEETNKSTKLKLEKSISSLLYLIQKVAGNNLSQDKRINYITDLYTKEIRYIFIWGEFYPINLSGIKIYNSKFINYNNLCNSTVDENTKFYYSDISLSDDIENSTNISKNIFDSTCTLNNKINEILNTFDDNESSKEEIIKTELKRVFNHFFGNGYFENRKKDGCNNFGKKIYMKDNLITFLLKENVLCDYDSRRYSITENFQPIVSDFIKNNNDIKLRNLIDKLMNNSKVTTKLKKD
;
A
#
# COMPACT_ATOMS: atom_id res chain seq x y z
N MET A 1 -14.22 5.47 -31.40
CA MET A 1 -13.61 6.57 -32.18
C MET A 1 -14.47 7.83 -32.27
N SER A 2 -15.81 7.78 -32.48
CA SER A 2 -16.63 9.01 -32.61
C SER A 2 -16.55 9.94 -31.40
N ASN A 3 -16.55 9.41 -30.17
CA ASN A 3 -16.42 10.22 -28.95
C ASN A 3 -15.04 10.88 -28.78
N LEU A 4 -13.98 10.31 -29.35
CA LEU A 4 -12.63 10.89 -29.26
C LEU A 4 -12.51 12.10 -30.20
N TYR A 5 -13.07 11.97 -31.41
CA TYR A 5 -13.14 13.06 -32.38
C TYR A 5 -13.99 14.24 -31.88
N LEU A 6 -15.13 13.95 -31.24
CA LEU A 6 -15.97 14.99 -30.63
C LEU A 6 -15.22 15.72 -29.51
N LYS A 7 -14.53 14.98 -28.62
CA LYS A 7 -13.67 15.59 -27.59
C LYS A 7 -12.49 16.39 -28.15
N TYR A 8 -11.92 15.97 -29.28
CA TYR A 8 -10.86 16.69 -29.97
C TYR A 8 -11.36 18.03 -30.53
N ILE A 9 -12.56 18.06 -31.13
CA ILE A 9 -13.19 19.30 -31.60
C ILE A 9 -13.58 20.21 -30.43
N ASP A 10 -14.01 19.65 -29.30
CA ASP A 10 -14.41 20.42 -28.11
C ASP A 10 -13.21 21.06 -27.37
N SER A 11 -11.99 20.58 -27.59
CA SER A 11 -10.79 21.28 -27.13
C SER A 11 -10.48 22.40 -28.12
N ASP A 12 -10.52 23.67 -27.68
CA ASP A 12 -10.30 24.91 -28.47
C ASP A 12 -8.91 25.03 -29.17
N ALA A 13 -8.22 23.92 -29.44
CA ALA A 13 -7.02 23.87 -30.25
C ALA A 13 -7.40 24.00 -31.74
N ILE A 14 -7.38 25.24 -32.23
CA ILE A 14 -7.52 25.57 -33.66
C ILE A 14 -6.31 24.98 -34.43
N HIS A 15 -6.37 23.69 -34.75
CA HIS A 15 -5.54 23.06 -35.78
C HIS A 15 -6.43 22.79 -37.01
N PHE A 16 -6.36 23.71 -37.97
CA PHE A 16 -7.19 23.75 -39.18
C PHE A 16 -7.16 22.44 -40.01
N GLU A 17 -6.13 21.61 -39.88
CA GLU A 17 -5.90 20.42 -40.71
C GLU A 17 -6.62 19.15 -40.23
N LEU A 18 -6.99 19.06 -38.95
CA LEU A 18 -7.59 17.86 -38.34
C LEU A 18 -9.10 17.97 -38.07
N ASN A 19 -9.74 19.08 -38.47
CA ASN A 19 -11.20 19.28 -38.42
C ASN A 19 -11.98 18.40 -39.42
N ASN A 20 -11.29 17.59 -40.22
CA ASN A 20 -11.89 16.59 -41.09
C ASN A 20 -11.80 15.21 -40.41
N LYS A 21 -12.96 14.67 -40.04
CA LYS A 21 -13.11 13.34 -39.43
C LYS A 21 -12.35 12.23 -40.17
N ASN A 22 -12.26 12.31 -41.50
CA ASN A 22 -11.52 11.33 -42.29
C ASN A 22 -10.01 11.48 -42.11
N ILE A 23 -9.48 12.71 -42.04
CA ILE A 23 -8.06 12.98 -41.78
C ILE A 23 -7.70 12.60 -40.35
N PHE A 24 -8.57 12.91 -39.38
CA PHE A 24 -8.42 12.46 -37.99
C PHE A 24 -8.41 10.93 -37.89
N ASN A 25 -9.37 10.25 -38.52
CA ASN A 25 -9.41 8.78 -38.55
C ASN A 25 -8.18 8.20 -39.26
N LEU A 26 -7.76 8.78 -40.39
CA LEU A 26 -6.55 8.36 -41.11
C LEU A 26 -5.30 8.55 -40.26
N SER A 27 -5.20 9.65 -39.50
CA SER A 27 -4.08 9.92 -38.59
C SER A 27 -4.05 8.92 -37.42
N ILE A 28 -5.22 8.53 -36.92
CA ILE A 28 -5.31 7.45 -35.92
C ILE A 28 -4.89 6.10 -36.52
N LEU A 29 -5.39 5.78 -37.72
CA LEU A 29 -5.12 4.51 -38.40
C LEU A 29 -3.68 4.40 -38.89
N SER A 30 -3.02 5.52 -39.20
CA SER A 30 -1.61 5.58 -39.59
C SER A 30 -0.65 5.67 -38.40
N GLY A 31 -1.16 5.66 -37.16
CA GLY A 31 -0.36 5.72 -35.96
C GLY A 31 0.27 7.07 -35.66
N ASN A 32 -0.05 8.14 -36.41
CA ASN A 32 0.45 9.49 -36.17
C ASN A 32 -0.26 10.16 -35.00
N ILE A 33 -0.16 9.54 -33.82
CA ILE A 33 -0.77 9.99 -32.57
C ILE A 33 0.35 10.19 -31.54
N LEU A 34 0.41 11.40 -30.98
CA LEU A 34 1.12 11.68 -29.75
C LEU A 34 0.11 11.75 -28.60
N LEU A 35 0.21 10.82 -27.66
CA LEU A 35 -0.59 10.83 -26.43
C LEU A 35 0.26 11.37 -25.28
N ILE A 36 -0.21 12.42 -24.61
CA ILE A 36 0.40 12.95 -23.39
C ILE A 36 -0.52 12.61 -22.21
N ILE A 37 0.02 11.89 -21.24
CA ILE A 37 -0.67 11.53 -20.01
C ILE A 37 0.02 12.27 -18.87
N ASP A 38 -0.67 13.24 -18.29
CA ASP A 38 -0.17 13.95 -17.11
C ASP A 38 -0.65 13.26 -15.83
N GLY A 39 0.26 12.90 -14.94
CA GLY A 39 -0.04 12.29 -13.64
C GLY A 39 -0.53 10.84 -13.73
N LEU A 40 0.29 9.93 -14.24
CA LEU A 40 -0.05 8.50 -14.32
C LEU A 40 -0.34 7.88 -12.94
N ASP A 41 0.36 8.34 -11.90
CA ASP A 41 0.13 7.94 -10.51
C ASP A 41 -1.26 8.36 -10.00
N GLU A 42 -1.79 9.49 -10.46
CA GLU A 42 -3.12 9.98 -10.08
C GLU A 42 -4.21 9.14 -10.76
N ILE A 43 -4.02 8.77 -12.02
CA ILE A 43 -4.92 7.84 -12.74
C ILE A 43 -4.96 6.50 -12.03
N ALA A 44 -3.79 5.97 -11.65
CA ALA A 44 -3.69 4.71 -10.91
C ALA A 44 -4.41 4.82 -9.55
N GLY A 45 -4.20 5.92 -8.81
CA GLY A 45 -4.85 6.16 -7.53
C GLY A 45 -6.38 6.32 -7.64
N LEU A 46 -6.88 6.90 -8.73
CA LEU A 46 -8.31 7.08 -8.96
C LEU A 46 -9.01 5.77 -9.33
N LEU A 47 -8.40 4.99 -10.21
CA LEU A 47 -8.98 3.76 -10.74
C LEU A 47 -8.74 2.54 -9.83
N LYS A 48 -7.72 2.60 -8.96
CA LYS A 48 -7.35 1.55 -7.99
C LYS A 48 -7.33 0.18 -8.65
N GLU A 49 -8.11 -0.77 -8.13
CA GLU A 49 -8.22 -2.16 -8.59
C GLU A 49 -8.63 -2.29 -10.07
N LYS A 50 -9.22 -1.24 -10.68
CA LYS A 50 -9.57 -1.23 -12.11
C LYS A 50 -8.41 -0.89 -13.02
N PHE A 51 -7.25 -0.50 -12.47
CA PHE A 51 -6.09 -0.10 -13.24
C PHE A 51 -4.89 -0.97 -12.91
N ASN A 52 -4.28 -1.54 -13.94
CA ASN A 52 -3.07 -2.33 -13.84
C ASN A 52 -2.04 -1.74 -14.81
N LEU A 53 -0.97 -1.16 -14.28
CA LEU A 53 0.02 -0.44 -15.07
C LEU A 53 0.72 -1.36 -16.08
N LYS A 54 1.05 -2.60 -15.69
CA LYS A 54 1.67 -3.59 -16.57
C LYS A 54 0.77 -3.90 -17.79
N ASN A 55 -0.52 -4.13 -17.55
CA ASN A 55 -1.49 -4.38 -18.63
C ASN A 55 -1.70 -3.13 -19.48
N PHE A 56 -1.71 -1.95 -18.86
CA PHE A 56 -1.80 -0.68 -19.57
C PHE A 56 -0.61 -0.49 -20.51
N ILE A 57 0.64 -0.56 -20.02
CA ILE A 57 1.84 -0.45 -20.86
C ILE A 57 1.86 -1.52 -21.94
N LYS A 58 1.50 -2.77 -21.63
CA LYS A 58 1.40 -3.84 -22.63
C LYS A 58 0.42 -3.48 -23.74
N SER A 59 -0.77 -2.97 -23.41
CA SER A 59 -1.76 -2.54 -24.39
C SER A 59 -1.23 -1.43 -25.31
N LEU A 60 -0.42 -0.52 -24.78
CA LEU A 60 0.20 0.56 -25.55
C LEU A 60 1.30 0.03 -26.49
N VAL A 61 2.10 -0.94 -26.04
CA VAL A 61 3.10 -1.60 -26.88
C VAL A 61 2.43 -2.37 -28.02
N ASP A 62 1.36 -3.10 -27.72
CA ASP A 62 0.60 -3.84 -28.72
C ASP A 62 -0.09 -2.89 -29.73
N LEU A 63 -0.60 -1.75 -29.25
CA LEU A 63 -1.12 -0.68 -30.11
C LEU A 63 -0.04 -0.12 -31.04
N ASN A 64 1.16 0.18 -30.51
CA ASN A 64 2.25 0.70 -31.32
C ASN A 64 2.72 -0.31 -32.38
N LYS A 65 2.75 -1.61 -32.05
CA LYS A 65 3.04 -2.67 -33.04
C LYS A 65 2.01 -2.73 -34.18
N GLN A 66 0.74 -2.42 -33.90
CA GLN A 66 -0.32 -2.42 -34.90
C GLN A 66 -0.30 -1.16 -35.78
N LEU A 67 0.01 0.00 -35.18
CA LEU A 67 -0.10 1.31 -35.84
C LEU A 67 1.23 1.88 -36.35
N GLY A 68 2.37 1.36 -35.92
CA GLY A 68 3.71 1.70 -36.41
C GLY A 68 4.39 2.90 -35.73
N GLU A 69 3.68 4.02 -35.51
CA GLU A 69 4.31 5.27 -35.03
C GLU A 69 3.62 5.95 -33.82
N CYS A 70 2.94 5.20 -32.96
CA CYS A 70 2.31 5.80 -31.79
C CYS A 70 3.36 6.22 -30.75
N ARG A 71 3.35 7.50 -30.36
CA ARG A 71 4.23 8.05 -29.31
C ARG A 71 3.43 8.39 -28.06
N ILE A 72 3.96 8.01 -26.91
CA ILE A 72 3.28 8.23 -25.63
C ILE A 72 4.29 8.84 -24.67
N ILE A 73 3.92 9.98 -24.10
CA ILE A 73 4.66 10.65 -23.03
C ILE A 73 3.77 10.61 -21.81
N ALA A 74 4.25 9.97 -20.74
CA ALA A 74 3.56 9.95 -19.46
C ALA A 74 4.43 10.62 -18.41
N THR A 75 3.83 11.46 -17.56
CA THR A 75 4.47 11.97 -16.35
C THR A 75 4.01 11.12 -15.17
N ALA A 76 4.91 10.88 -14.23
CA ALA A 76 4.61 10.16 -12.99
C ALA A 76 5.59 10.61 -11.91
N ARG A 77 5.19 10.49 -10.64
CA ARG A 77 6.12 10.68 -9.53
C ARG A 77 7.15 9.56 -9.46
N ASP A 78 8.37 9.91 -9.03
CA ASP A 78 9.45 8.95 -8.81
C ASP A 78 9.06 7.82 -7.85
N SER A 79 8.30 8.12 -6.79
CA SER A 79 7.88 7.12 -5.80
C SER A 79 6.95 6.07 -6.39
N TYR A 80 6.05 6.47 -7.29
CA TYR A 80 5.16 5.55 -8.00
C TYR A 80 5.94 4.73 -9.03
N TRP A 81 6.71 5.41 -9.90
CA TRP A 81 7.47 4.72 -10.94
C TRP A 81 8.48 3.72 -10.38
N ASN A 82 9.18 4.06 -9.29
CA ASN A 82 10.15 3.17 -8.68
C ASN A 82 9.54 1.90 -8.06
N LYS A 83 8.26 1.92 -7.65
CA LYS A 83 7.54 0.73 -7.18
C LYS A 83 7.20 -0.20 -8.35
N GLU A 84 6.82 0.37 -9.49
CA GLU A 84 6.27 -0.37 -10.61
C GLU A 84 7.30 -0.78 -11.68
N LYS A 85 8.46 -0.12 -11.74
CA LYS A 85 9.44 -0.32 -12.82
C LYS A 85 9.92 -1.77 -13.00
N ASP A 86 9.87 -2.57 -11.95
CA ASP A 86 10.29 -3.98 -11.96
C ASP A 86 9.19 -4.91 -12.52
N THR A 87 7.93 -4.45 -12.56
CA THR A 87 6.79 -5.21 -13.11
C THR A 87 6.63 -5.01 -14.63
N ILE A 88 7.34 -4.03 -15.20
CA ILE A 88 7.24 -3.57 -16.59
C ILE A 88 8.47 -4.00 -17.39
N ASN A 89 8.25 -4.45 -18.62
CA ASN A 89 9.37 -4.71 -19.54
C ASN A 89 9.93 -3.38 -20.07
N GLN A 90 11.09 -2.98 -19.55
CA GLN A 90 11.75 -1.71 -19.86
C GLN A 90 12.26 -1.60 -21.31
N THR A 91 12.26 -2.70 -22.08
CA THR A 91 12.71 -2.69 -23.49
C THR A 91 11.89 -1.73 -24.36
N TYR A 92 10.65 -1.42 -23.96
CA TYR A 92 9.74 -0.57 -24.73
C TYR A 92 9.49 0.82 -24.10
N VAL A 93 10.19 1.15 -23.01
CA VAL A 93 9.95 2.38 -22.23
C VAL A 93 11.27 3.12 -22.01
N ASP A 94 11.39 4.33 -22.58
CA ASP A 94 12.48 5.25 -22.26
C ASP A 94 12.09 6.13 -21.07
N ILE A 95 12.95 6.20 -20.06
CA ILE A 95 12.69 6.89 -18.79
C ILE A 95 13.59 8.12 -18.73
N LYS A 96 13.00 9.30 -18.54
CA LYS A 96 13.71 10.56 -18.32
C LYS A 96 13.31 11.13 -16.97
N TYR A 97 14.29 11.59 -16.20
CA TYR A 97 14.07 12.29 -14.93
C TYR A 97 14.09 13.79 -15.16
N LEU A 98 13.05 14.48 -14.69
CA LEU A 98 12.97 15.93 -14.75
C LEU A 98 13.59 16.53 -13.49
N PHE A 99 14.75 17.16 -13.67
CA PHE A 99 15.47 17.83 -12.61
C PHE A 99 14.96 19.26 -12.38
N GLY A 100 15.32 19.82 -11.21
CA GLY A 100 15.02 21.22 -10.88
C GLY A 100 15.86 22.21 -11.71
N PHE A 101 15.68 23.50 -11.45
CA PHE A 101 16.50 24.54 -12.05
C PHE A 101 17.90 24.55 -11.44
N ASP A 102 18.92 24.71 -12.26
CA ASP A 102 20.24 25.19 -11.86
C ASP A 102 20.25 26.73 -11.78
N ASP A 103 21.38 27.31 -11.38
CA ASP A 103 21.54 28.76 -11.27
C ASP A 103 21.26 29.49 -12.61
N ASP A 104 21.66 28.90 -13.74
CA ASP A 104 21.45 29.47 -15.07
C ASP A 104 19.97 29.53 -15.45
N ASN A 105 19.24 28.45 -15.19
CA ASN A 105 17.80 28.37 -15.42
C ASN A 105 17.01 29.28 -14.48
N VAL A 106 17.45 29.43 -13.22
CA VAL A 106 16.90 30.42 -12.28
C VAL A 106 17.08 31.83 -12.85
N ASN A 107 18.28 32.20 -13.26
CA ASN A 107 18.54 33.53 -13.80
C ASN A 107 17.70 33.80 -15.05
N LYS A 108 17.65 32.85 -16.01
CA LYS A 108 16.79 32.94 -17.20
C LYS A 108 15.30 33.11 -16.83
N TYR A 109 14.82 32.38 -15.84
CA TYR A 109 13.45 32.46 -15.36
C TYR A 109 13.15 33.85 -14.78
N LEU A 110 14.01 34.34 -13.86
CA LEU A 110 13.79 35.63 -13.20
C LEU A 110 13.93 36.82 -14.16
N GLU A 111 14.87 36.75 -15.09
CA GLU A 111 15.04 37.75 -16.15
C GLU A 111 13.81 37.86 -17.07
N LYS A 112 13.16 36.72 -17.35
CA LYS A 112 11.93 36.67 -18.14
C LYS A 112 10.74 37.18 -17.33
N ARG A 113 10.69 36.90 -16.02
CA ARG A 113 9.59 37.30 -15.14
C ARG A 113 9.54 38.81 -14.88
N PHE A 114 10.65 39.42 -14.45
CA PHE A 114 10.61 40.78 -13.88
C PHE A 114 10.71 41.94 -14.89
N GLY A 115 10.52 41.69 -16.20
CA GLY A 115 10.61 42.74 -17.24
C GLY A 115 12.01 43.37 -17.31
N LYS A 116 12.24 44.48 -18.05
CA LYS A 116 13.57 45.13 -18.17
C LYS A 116 13.86 46.16 -17.08
N ASP A 117 12.84 46.81 -16.53
CA ASP A 117 13.01 48.05 -15.75
C ASP A 117 13.15 47.83 -14.23
N VAL A 118 12.88 46.61 -13.72
CA VAL A 118 12.91 46.27 -12.28
C VAL A 118 13.89 45.12 -11.96
N LYS A 119 14.74 44.74 -12.92
CA LYS A 119 15.50 43.48 -12.96
C LYS A 119 16.40 43.22 -11.76
N GLU A 120 17.40 44.07 -11.54
CA GLU A 120 18.54 43.66 -10.70
C GLU A 120 18.18 43.53 -9.23
N LYS A 121 17.41 44.49 -8.69
CA LYS A 121 17.05 44.50 -7.27
C LYS A 121 16.19 43.29 -6.90
N TYR A 122 15.22 42.90 -7.73
CA TYR A 122 14.36 41.74 -7.46
C TYR A 122 15.10 40.43 -7.67
N ILE A 123 15.89 40.30 -8.74
CA ILE A 123 16.72 39.12 -8.98
C ILE A 123 17.68 38.88 -7.80
N GLN A 124 18.38 39.92 -7.33
CA GLN A 124 19.30 39.80 -6.19
C GLN A 124 18.58 39.32 -4.93
N LYS A 125 17.39 39.88 -4.61
CA LYS A 125 16.60 39.45 -3.44
C LYS A 125 16.17 37.99 -3.55
N VAL A 126 15.63 37.58 -4.69
CA VAL A 126 15.20 36.20 -4.91
C VAL A 126 16.39 35.26 -4.77
N ASN A 127 17.53 35.59 -5.38
CA ASN A 127 18.76 34.81 -5.27
C ASN A 127 19.30 34.73 -3.84
N LEU A 128 19.16 35.78 -3.02
CA LEU A 128 19.53 35.72 -1.60
C LEU A 128 18.67 34.72 -0.82
N LEU A 129 17.36 34.73 -1.02
CA LEU A 129 16.43 33.80 -0.36
C LEU A 129 16.57 32.37 -0.87
N LEU A 130 16.89 32.20 -2.15
CA LEU A 130 17.09 30.89 -2.77
C LEU A 130 18.27 30.12 -2.14
N LYS A 131 19.30 30.82 -1.65
CA LYS A 131 20.45 30.19 -0.98
C LYS A 131 20.06 29.35 0.23
N ASP A 132 19.01 29.75 0.94
CA ASP A 132 18.53 29.06 2.15
C ASP A 132 17.67 27.83 1.83
N ILE A 133 17.27 27.65 0.56
CA ILE A 133 16.34 26.59 0.14
C ILE A 133 16.85 25.70 -0.99
N ILE A 134 18.10 25.88 -1.42
CA ILE A 134 18.73 24.99 -2.40
C ILE A 134 18.80 23.57 -1.86
N ASP A 135 18.50 22.58 -2.71
CA ASP A 135 18.80 21.20 -2.38
C ASP A 135 20.33 21.01 -2.37
N LYS A 136 20.88 20.80 -1.17
CA LYS A 136 22.32 20.65 -0.97
C LYS A 136 22.91 19.43 -1.68
N LYS A 137 22.10 18.40 -2.00
CA LYS A 137 22.57 17.19 -2.69
C LYS A 137 22.64 17.40 -4.19
N THR A 138 21.56 17.91 -4.79
CA THR A 138 21.45 18.06 -6.23
C THR A 138 21.98 19.41 -6.75
N LYS A 139 22.15 20.39 -5.85
CA LYS A 139 22.44 21.80 -6.17
C LYS A 139 21.41 22.40 -7.13
N GLN A 140 20.16 21.98 -6.99
CA GLN A 140 19.05 22.44 -7.81
C GLN A 140 17.98 23.12 -6.96
N TYR A 141 17.23 24.00 -7.60
CA TYR A 141 16.06 24.67 -7.04
C TYR A 141 14.81 24.07 -7.66
N LEU A 142 13.85 23.71 -6.82
CA LEU A 142 12.52 23.36 -7.31
C LEU A 142 11.89 24.61 -7.96
N PRO A 143 11.45 24.53 -9.25
CA PRO A 143 10.93 25.69 -9.97
C PRO A 143 9.79 26.41 -9.24
N PHE A 144 8.98 25.66 -8.49
CA PHE A 144 7.87 26.23 -7.73
C PHE A 144 8.35 27.12 -6.56
N TYR A 145 9.47 26.80 -5.91
CA TYR A 145 10.04 27.66 -4.87
C TYR A 145 10.49 29.00 -5.47
N VAL A 146 11.15 28.93 -6.63
CA VAL A 146 11.58 30.12 -7.37
C VAL A 146 10.38 30.98 -7.73
N ASN A 147 9.29 30.39 -8.24
CA ASN A 147 8.06 31.11 -8.58
C ASN A 147 7.36 31.73 -7.36
N LEU A 148 7.27 31.00 -6.24
CA LEU A 148 6.65 31.50 -5.00
C LEU A 148 7.42 32.69 -4.44
N ILE A 149 8.73 32.56 -4.28
CA ILE A 149 9.58 33.64 -3.78
C ILE A 149 9.52 34.83 -4.73
N ALA A 150 9.62 34.60 -6.04
CA ALA A 150 9.54 35.67 -7.03
C ALA A 150 8.20 36.43 -6.96
N GLY A 151 7.07 35.73 -6.86
CA GLY A 151 5.75 36.37 -6.71
C GLY A 151 5.57 37.12 -5.39
N VAL A 152 6.16 36.62 -4.30
CA VAL A 152 6.18 37.33 -3.01
C VAL A 152 7.00 38.61 -3.10
N ILE A 153 8.16 38.58 -3.76
CA ILE A 153 9.01 39.77 -3.96
C ILE A 153 8.35 40.78 -4.90
N GLU A 154 7.67 40.32 -5.94
CA GLU A 154 6.99 41.19 -6.93
C GLU A 154 5.87 42.03 -6.31
N THR A 155 5.21 41.51 -5.28
CA THR A 155 4.09 42.18 -4.61
C THR A 155 4.54 43.22 -3.56
N ASN A 156 5.84 43.48 -3.39
CA ASN A 156 6.36 44.40 -2.37
C ASN A 156 7.53 45.29 -2.85
N ASP A 157 7.45 46.58 -2.51
CA ASP A 157 8.60 47.49 -2.65
C ASP A 157 9.63 47.30 -1.52
N ASP A 158 9.18 46.82 -0.35
CA ASP A 158 10.03 46.71 0.83
C ASP A 158 10.94 45.46 0.80
N ILE A 159 12.23 45.69 1.03
CA ILE A 159 13.33 44.77 0.70
C ILE A 159 13.48 43.65 1.73
N ASN A 160 12.95 43.83 2.94
CA ASN A 160 13.30 43.03 4.11
C ASN A 160 12.15 42.17 4.67
N SER A 161 10.99 42.07 3.99
CA SER A 161 9.78 41.50 4.60
C SER A 161 9.75 39.97 4.68
N LEU A 162 10.43 39.24 3.78
CA LEU A 162 10.46 37.78 3.81
C LEU A 162 11.81 37.32 4.33
N LYS A 163 11.81 36.58 5.45
CA LYS A 163 12.98 35.88 5.99
C LYS A 163 12.59 34.44 6.26
N ILE A 164 13.41 33.50 5.82
CA ILE A 164 13.16 32.07 6.01
C ILE A 164 13.50 31.72 7.46
N ASN A 165 12.47 31.39 8.24
CA ASN A 165 12.65 31.01 9.64
C ASN A 165 12.73 29.48 9.73
N HIS A 166 13.88 28.96 10.17
CA HIS A 166 14.12 27.53 10.34
C HIS A 166 13.64 26.97 11.70
N SER A 167 12.93 27.77 12.50
CA SER A 167 12.37 27.35 13.78
C SER A 167 10.87 27.65 13.83
N ILE A 168 10.06 26.60 13.70
CA ILE A 168 8.60 26.63 13.84
C ILE A 168 8.23 25.92 15.15
N LYS A 169 7.35 26.52 15.94
CA LYS A 169 6.81 25.93 17.19
C LYS A 169 5.28 25.97 17.27
N GLU A 170 4.64 26.68 16.34
CA GLU A 170 3.23 27.06 16.41
C GLU A 170 2.29 25.96 15.88
N TYR A 171 2.80 24.99 15.12
CA TYR A 171 2.03 23.85 14.59
C TYR A 171 2.93 22.63 14.37
N TYR A 172 2.35 21.44 14.24
CA TYR A 172 3.09 20.20 13.96
C TYR A 172 3.53 20.15 12.49
N HIS A 173 4.78 19.78 12.21
CA HIS A 173 5.33 19.78 10.86
C HIS A 173 6.55 18.83 10.73
N ASN A 174 7.01 18.55 9.51
CA ASN A 174 8.10 17.59 9.27
C ASN A 174 9.52 18.19 9.45
N GLY A 175 9.64 19.50 9.43
CA GLY A 175 10.89 20.25 9.53
C GLY A 175 11.63 20.36 8.20
N GLU A 176 10.88 20.47 7.10
CA GLU A 176 11.40 20.55 5.75
C GLU A 176 11.40 21.98 5.21
N ILE A 177 12.12 22.18 4.11
CA ILE A 177 12.23 23.47 3.41
C ILE A 177 10.84 24.04 3.10
N LEU A 178 9.89 23.19 2.68
CA LEU A 178 8.52 23.61 2.42
C LEU A 178 7.83 24.16 3.69
N ASP A 179 7.98 23.51 4.85
CA ASP A 179 7.39 23.99 6.11
C ASP A 179 7.88 25.41 6.44
N PHE A 180 9.20 25.63 6.33
CA PHE A 180 9.82 26.92 6.61
C PHE A 180 9.40 28.00 5.61
N LEU A 181 9.27 27.65 4.32
CA LEU A 181 8.81 28.58 3.30
C LEU A 181 7.34 28.98 3.54
N ILE A 182 6.46 28.01 3.80
CA ILE A 182 5.04 28.28 4.08
C ILE A 182 4.90 29.13 5.34
N TYR A 183 5.61 28.79 6.43
CA TYR A 183 5.64 29.60 7.64
C TYR A 183 6.02 31.05 7.35
N SER A 184 7.11 31.27 6.62
CA SER A 184 7.60 32.60 6.31
C SER A 184 6.64 33.41 5.44
N ILE A 185 5.99 32.75 4.47
CA ILE A 185 4.96 33.39 3.64
C ILE A 185 3.77 33.82 4.50
N LEU A 186 3.26 32.93 5.35
CA LEU A 186 2.10 33.25 6.20
C LEU A 186 2.43 34.34 7.22
N ASN A 187 3.60 34.28 7.85
CA ASN A 187 4.05 35.31 8.77
C ASN A 187 4.13 36.68 8.08
N ARG A 188 4.62 36.72 6.83
CA ARG A 188 4.65 37.94 6.02
C ARG A 188 3.24 38.44 5.73
N GLU A 189 2.30 37.59 5.33
CA GLU A 189 0.91 38.02 5.06
C GLU A 189 0.20 38.51 6.32
N ILE A 190 0.46 37.89 7.49
CA ILE A 190 0.01 38.36 8.81
C ILE A 190 0.42 39.80 9.06
N VAL A 191 1.70 40.10 8.89
CA VAL A 191 2.24 41.46 9.08
C VAL A 191 1.71 42.43 8.02
N ARG A 192 1.67 42.02 6.75
CA ARG A 192 1.29 42.86 5.62
C ARG A 192 -0.18 43.30 5.67
N HIS A 193 -1.08 42.39 6.03
CA HIS A 193 -2.51 42.64 6.05
C HIS A 193 -3.06 42.91 7.46
N SER A 194 -2.16 43.00 8.45
CA SER A 194 -2.47 43.26 9.85
C SER A 194 -3.49 42.27 10.43
N PHE A 195 -3.33 40.98 10.09
CA PHE A 195 -4.17 39.94 10.65
C PHE A 195 -3.91 39.83 12.17
N ASN A 196 -4.95 39.89 13.00
CA ASN A 196 -4.83 39.81 14.47
C ASN A 196 -4.73 38.36 14.98
N ILE A 197 -3.96 37.52 14.29
CA ILE A 197 -3.72 36.11 14.64
C ILE A 197 -2.25 35.74 14.40
N ASN A 198 -1.79 34.66 15.02
CA ASN A 198 -0.46 34.11 14.77
C ASN A 198 -0.47 33.10 13.60
N VAL A 199 0.72 32.66 13.17
CA VAL A 199 0.86 31.69 12.07
C VAL A 199 0.16 30.37 12.38
N GLY A 200 0.20 29.89 13.62
CA GLY A 200 -0.48 28.67 14.04
C GLY A 200 -1.98 28.74 13.78
N SER A 201 -2.65 29.79 14.25
CA SER A 201 -4.07 30.04 13.98
C SER A 201 -4.36 30.21 12.49
N PHE A 202 -3.44 30.79 11.72
CA PHE A 202 -3.61 30.90 10.26
C PHE A 202 -3.55 29.53 9.57
N ILE A 203 -2.65 28.66 10.02
CA ILE A 203 -2.58 27.26 9.57
C ILE A 203 -3.89 26.56 9.88
N GLU A 204 -4.49 26.76 11.06
CA GLU A 204 -5.77 26.15 11.44
C GLU A 204 -6.89 26.46 10.44
N ILE A 205 -6.95 27.70 9.95
CA ILE A 205 -7.90 28.08 8.89
C ILE A 205 -7.68 27.22 7.63
N PHE A 206 -6.43 27.01 7.21
CA PHE A 206 -6.14 26.13 6.07
C PHE A 206 -6.47 24.66 6.34
N LEU A 207 -6.27 24.18 7.57
CA LEU A 207 -6.64 22.81 7.95
C LEU A 207 -8.16 22.59 7.91
N GLU A 208 -8.93 23.57 8.40
CA GLU A 208 -10.39 23.55 8.31
C GLU A 208 -10.88 23.62 6.86
N LEU A 209 -10.22 24.42 6.02
CA LEU A 209 -10.54 24.50 4.59
C LEU A 209 -10.36 23.15 3.89
N VAL A 210 -9.25 22.44 4.12
CA VAL A 210 -9.05 21.12 3.50
C VAL A 210 -9.97 20.04 4.09
N ALA A 211 -10.29 20.12 5.39
CA ALA A 211 -11.21 19.20 6.05
C ALA A 211 -12.65 19.33 5.53
N ASN A 212 -13.16 20.56 5.41
CA ASN A 212 -14.54 20.84 5.02
C ASN A 212 -14.83 20.52 3.55
N HIS A 213 -13.85 20.75 2.67
CA HIS A 213 -14.04 20.61 1.22
C HIS A 213 -13.68 19.22 0.67
N GLY A 214 -13.22 18.30 1.54
CA GLY A 214 -12.88 16.93 1.15
C GLY A 214 -11.94 16.89 -0.06
N ASN A 215 -11.99 15.84 -0.87
CA ASN A 215 -11.08 15.63 -2.02
C ASN A 215 -11.23 16.65 -3.17
N SER A 216 -12.06 17.69 -3.03
CA SER A 216 -12.17 18.74 -4.03
C SER A 216 -11.10 19.80 -3.76
N ASN A 217 -10.13 19.98 -4.66
CA ASN A 217 -9.18 21.10 -4.60
C ASN A 217 -9.86 22.46 -4.95
N THR A 218 -11.18 22.55 -4.82
CA THR A 218 -11.97 23.74 -5.14
C THR A 218 -12.88 24.09 -3.97
N ILE A 219 -12.85 25.36 -3.61
CA ILE A 219 -13.49 25.93 -2.43
C ILE A 219 -14.36 27.08 -2.90
N ASN A 220 -15.63 27.09 -2.46
CA ASN A 220 -16.52 28.22 -2.71
C ASN A 220 -16.14 29.39 -1.79
N LYS A 221 -16.05 30.61 -2.34
CA LYS A 221 -15.77 31.85 -1.57
C LYS A 221 -16.67 32.04 -0.36
N GLU A 222 -17.96 31.68 -0.47
CA GLU A 222 -18.91 31.78 0.65
C GLU A 222 -18.52 30.88 1.84
N ALA A 223 -18.00 29.68 1.57
CA ALA A 223 -17.55 28.77 2.61
C ALA A 223 -16.31 29.29 3.33
N ILE A 224 -15.40 29.95 2.59
CA ILE A 224 -14.22 30.59 3.20
C ILE A 224 -14.65 31.72 4.12
N SER A 225 -15.58 32.58 3.68
CA SER A 225 -16.10 33.67 4.51
C SER A 225 -16.70 33.14 5.82
N GLY A 226 -17.44 32.03 5.78
CA GLY A 226 -17.97 31.38 6.97
C GLY A 226 -16.90 30.99 7.99
N ILE A 227 -15.80 30.39 7.53
CA ILE A 227 -14.66 30.01 8.38
C ILE A 227 -13.94 31.26 8.90
N LEU A 228 -13.63 32.23 8.03
CA LEU A 228 -12.90 33.43 8.42
C LEU A 228 -13.62 34.25 9.49
N ASN A 229 -14.96 34.31 9.44
CA ASN A 229 -15.77 35.00 10.44
C ASN A 229 -15.68 34.36 11.85
N LEU A 230 -15.19 33.13 11.98
CA LEU A 230 -14.91 32.51 13.29
C LEU A 230 -13.61 33.03 13.91
N TYR A 231 -12.69 33.52 13.08
CA TYR A 231 -11.34 33.95 13.47
C TYR A 231 -11.18 35.47 13.48
N PHE A 232 -11.99 36.19 12.70
CA PHE A 232 -11.84 37.61 12.47
C PHE A 232 -13.17 38.36 12.55
N ASN A 233 -13.13 39.52 13.20
CA ASN A 233 -14.22 40.50 13.20
C ASN A 233 -13.89 41.63 12.20
N ASP A 234 -13.79 41.30 10.91
CA ASP A 234 -13.47 42.25 9.83
C ASP A 234 -14.28 41.89 8.57
N GLU A 235 -15.13 42.80 8.12
CA GLU A 235 -16.01 42.60 6.95
C GLU A 235 -15.22 42.42 5.64
N ASN A 236 -13.99 42.92 5.56
CA ASN A 236 -13.12 42.81 4.38
C ASN A 236 -12.11 41.65 4.48
N ILE A 237 -12.26 40.77 5.48
CA ILE A 237 -11.28 39.72 5.75
C ILE A 237 -11.12 38.75 4.58
N ALA A 238 -12.21 38.41 3.90
CA ALA A 238 -12.19 37.48 2.78
C ALA A 238 -11.30 38.02 1.65
N ASP A 239 -11.44 39.29 1.30
CA ASP A 239 -10.64 39.89 0.23
C ASP A 239 -9.16 40.00 0.61
N LYS A 240 -8.84 40.32 1.88
CA LYS A 240 -7.46 40.27 2.38
C LYS A 240 -6.88 38.85 2.33
N PHE A 241 -7.67 37.85 2.73
CA PHE A 241 -7.24 36.45 2.73
C PHE A 241 -7.00 35.93 1.30
N MET A 242 -7.80 36.38 0.32
CA MET A 242 -7.64 36.02 -1.09
C MET A 242 -6.34 36.55 -1.73
N LEU A 243 -5.73 37.60 -1.16
CA LEU A 243 -4.43 38.11 -1.63
C LEU A 243 -3.26 37.18 -1.27
N ASN A 244 -3.49 36.14 -0.47
CA ASN A 244 -2.47 35.20 -0.05
C ASN A 244 -1.86 34.48 -1.28
N PRO A 245 -0.52 34.48 -1.43
CA PRO A 245 0.15 33.89 -2.60
C PRO A 245 0.03 32.36 -2.69
N LEU A 246 -0.48 31.69 -1.65
CA LEU A 246 -0.78 30.26 -1.66
C LEU A 246 -2.14 29.95 -2.32
N LEU A 247 -2.96 30.97 -2.55
CA LEU A 247 -4.29 30.85 -3.13
C LEU A 247 -4.33 31.39 -4.57
N GLN A 248 -5.36 30.94 -5.28
CA GLN A 248 -5.76 31.38 -6.59
C GLN A 248 -7.28 31.42 -6.63
N GLU A 249 -7.82 32.54 -7.10
CA GLU A 249 -9.24 32.67 -7.46
C GLU A 249 -9.39 32.66 -8.97
N GLN A 250 -10.32 31.85 -9.48
CA GLN A 250 -10.70 31.84 -10.89
C GLN A 250 -12.20 31.64 -11.01
N ASN A 251 -12.92 32.61 -11.59
CA ASN A 251 -14.38 32.58 -11.76
C ASN A 251 -15.17 32.31 -10.46
N GLY A 252 -14.74 32.89 -9.33
CA GLY A 252 -15.37 32.69 -8.02
C GLY A 252 -15.08 31.34 -7.34
N ILE A 253 -14.28 30.49 -7.99
CA ILE A 253 -13.76 29.25 -7.42
C ILE A 253 -12.36 29.51 -6.88
N ILE A 254 -12.16 29.17 -5.61
CA ILE A 254 -10.88 29.32 -4.94
C ILE A 254 -10.20 27.97 -4.87
N LYS A 255 -8.92 27.95 -5.17
CA LYS A 255 -8.08 26.76 -5.02
C LYS A 255 -6.73 27.14 -4.46
N PHE A 256 -6.02 26.15 -3.94
CA PHE A 256 -4.60 26.32 -3.72
C PHE A 256 -3.91 26.55 -5.07
N ARG A 257 -2.95 27.48 -5.10
CA ARG A 257 -2.21 27.84 -6.32
C ARG A 257 -1.50 26.65 -6.95
N TYR A 258 -1.12 25.67 -6.15
CA TYR A 258 -0.53 24.41 -6.59
C TYR A 258 -1.25 23.25 -5.92
N ASP A 259 -1.50 22.17 -6.67
CA ASP A 259 -2.25 21.02 -6.18
C ASP A 259 -1.55 20.31 -5.00
N PHE A 260 -0.22 20.32 -4.95
CA PHE A 260 0.51 19.73 -3.82
C PHE A 260 0.30 20.50 -2.50
N LEU A 261 -0.09 21.78 -2.52
CA LEU A 261 -0.36 22.54 -1.29
C LEU A 261 -1.58 22.00 -0.56
N TYR A 262 -2.62 21.60 -1.31
CA TYR A 262 -3.77 20.90 -0.73
C TYR A 262 -3.30 19.64 0.01
N ASN A 263 -2.45 18.83 -0.64
CA ASN A 263 -1.90 17.62 -0.04
C ASN A 263 -1.04 17.93 1.19
N TYR A 264 -0.24 18.99 1.15
CA TYR A 264 0.57 19.46 2.27
C TYR A 264 -0.31 19.79 3.49
N PHE A 265 -1.36 20.61 3.31
CA PHE A 265 -2.26 20.94 4.41
C PHE A 265 -3.09 19.74 4.89
N MET A 266 -3.44 18.81 4.00
CA MET A 266 -4.06 17.54 4.37
C MET A 266 -3.17 16.67 5.27
N VAL A 267 -1.86 16.60 4.97
CA VAL A 267 -0.88 15.90 5.84
C VAL A 267 -0.79 16.57 7.20
N LEU A 268 -0.72 17.91 7.26
CA LEU A 268 -0.71 18.64 8.53
C LEU A 268 -1.98 18.39 9.34
N TYR A 269 -3.15 18.33 8.67
CA TYR A 269 -4.42 17.99 9.29
C TYR A 269 -4.39 16.59 9.90
N PHE A 270 -3.92 15.57 9.17
CA PHE A 270 -3.79 14.22 9.72
C PHE A 270 -2.82 14.15 10.90
N ILE A 271 -1.66 14.79 10.79
CA ILE A 271 -0.68 14.85 11.88
C ILE A 271 -1.33 15.47 13.12
N LYS A 272 -1.96 16.63 12.97
CA LYS A 272 -2.63 17.31 14.07
C LYS A 272 -3.70 16.41 14.68
N SER A 273 -4.66 15.93 13.89
CA SER A 273 -5.79 15.12 14.37
C SER A 273 -5.34 13.85 15.09
N LEU A 274 -4.29 13.20 14.61
CA LEU A 274 -3.73 12.01 15.26
C LEU A 274 -2.96 12.35 16.55
N LYS A 275 -2.20 13.46 16.58
CA LYS A 275 -1.46 13.91 17.79
C LYS A 275 -2.36 14.48 18.87
N THR A 276 -3.43 15.19 18.49
CA THR A 276 -4.43 15.73 19.43
C THR A 276 -5.54 14.72 19.71
N HIS A 277 -5.54 13.59 19.00
CA HIS A 277 -6.55 12.55 19.07
C HIS A 277 -7.97 13.06 18.71
N GLN A 278 -8.06 14.09 17.85
CA GLN A 278 -9.31 14.66 17.35
C GLN A 278 -9.80 13.83 16.15
N ILE A 279 -10.54 12.77 16.43
CA ILE A 279 -11.11 11.85 15.44
C ILE A 279 -12.57 12.21 15.21
N ASP A 280 -12.84 13.30 14.50
CA ASP A 280 -14.19 13.75 14.13
C ASP A 280 -14.69 13.10 12.83
N ASN A 281 -15.88 13.49 12.37
CA ASN A 281 -16.50 12.93 11.18
C ASN A 281 -15.79 13.33 9.89
N ASP A 282 -15.19 14.53 9.86
CA ASP A 282 -14.45 15.02 8.69
C ASP A 282 -13.12 14.28 8.55
N PHE A 283 -12.43 14.04 9.67
CA PHE A 283 -11.27 13.16 9.73
C PHE A 283 -11.61 11.78 9.17
N ILE A 284 -12.68 11.13 9.68
CA ILE A 284 -13.09 9.80 9.21
C ILE A 284 -13.44 9.82 7.72
N LYS A 285 -14.15 10.86 7.26
CA LYS A 285 -14.57 11.01 5.87
C LYS A 285 -13.36 11.04 4.93
N ILE A 286 -12.27 11.71 5.31
CA ILE A 286 -11.10 11.85 4.44
C ILE A 286 -10.08 10.72 4.65
N PHE A 287 -9.78 10.39 5.92
CA PHE A 287 -8.78 9.38 6.28
C PHE A 287 -9.15 7.98 5.80
N CYS A 288 -10.45 7.70 5.63
CA CYS A 288 -10.92 6.42 5.07
C CYS A 288 -10.46 6.17 3.63
N HIS A 289 -9.99 7.17 2.89
CA HIS A 289 -9.49 6.99 1.53
C HIS A 289 -8.08 6.38 1.48
N LEU A 290 -7.36 6.37 2.61
CA LEU A 290 -6.01 5.84 2.78
C LEU A 290 -5.98 4.34 3.17
N TYR A 291 -7.11 3.65 3.01
CA TYR A 291 -7.37 2.35 3.63
C TYR A 291 -6.44 1.21 3.20
N ASP A 292 -5.86 1.33 2.01
CA ASP A 292 -4.94 0.38 1.38
C ASP A 292 -3.47 0.76 1.58
N GLY A 293 -3.20 1.89 2.27
CA GLY A 293 -1.86 2.37 2.55
C GLY A 293 -1.09 2.88 1.32
N ASP A 294 -1.66 2.86 0.12
CA ASP A 294 -0.98 3.29 -1.11
C ASP A 294 -1.47 4.67 -1.57
N ASN A 295 -1.07 5.69 -0.81
CA ASN A 295 -1.37 7.08 -1.11
C ASN A 295 -0.18 7.96 -0.74
N LEU A 296 0.06 9.01 -1.52
CA LEU A 296 1.17 9.94 -1.29
C LEU A 296 1.06 10.66 0.07
N LEU A 297 -0.15 11.04 0.50
CA LEU A 297 -0.40 11.69 1.80
C LEU A 297 0.10 10.84 2.97
N PHE A 298 0.22 9.54 2.75
CA PHE A 298 0.66 8.58 3.73
C PHE A 298 2.16 8.68 4.04
N GLU A 299 3.00 8.96 3.04
CA GLU A 299 4.46 8.94 3.20
C GLU A 299 4.94 10.07 4.12
N ASP A 300 4.42 11.29 3.92
CA ASP A 300 4.76 12.44 4.76
C ASP A 300 4.17 12.33 6.17
N THR A 301 3.00 11.68 6.31
CA THR A 301 2.43 11.38 7.63
C THR A 301 3.28 10.35 8.37
N VAL A 302 3.70 9.26 7.71
CA VAL A 302 4.62 8.25 8.26
C VAL A 302 5.92 8.89 8.73
N LYS A 303 6.49 9.78 7.91
CA LYS A 303 7.73 10.49 8.22
C LYS A 303 7.66 11.24 9.53
N PHE A 304 6.57 11.97 9.77
CA PHE A 304 6.37 12.72 11.01
C PHE A 304 6.37 11.81 12.23
N PHE A 305 5.52 10.78 12.24
CA PHE A 305 5.36 9.89 13.39
C PHE A 305 6.63 9.06 13.66
N LYS A 306 7.35 8.70 12.60
CA LYS A 306 8.63 7.98 12.69
C LYS A 306 9.74 8.85 13.29
N LYS A 307 9.85 10.12 12.88
CA LYS A 307 10.87 11.05 13.40
C LYS A 307 10.63 11.40 14.87
N ASN A 308 9.36 11.51 15.28
CA ASN A 308 8.97 11.96 16.62
C ASN A 308 8.66 10.82 17.61
N ASN A 309 8.91 9.55 17.25
CA ASN A 309 8.62 8.36 18.07
C ASN A 309 7.22 8.37 18.71
N SER A 310 6.22 8.82 17.96
CA SER A 310 4.87 9.14 18.46
C SER A 310 3.89 7.96 18.31
N PHE A 311 4.34 6.74 18.61
CA PHE A 311 3.51 5.53 18.50
C PHE A 311 2.33 5.51 19.46
N GLU A 312 2.50 6.05 20.66
CA GLU A 312 1.44 6.09 21.67
C GLU A 312 0.24 6.92 21.20
N ASP A 313 0.48 8.03 20.49
CA ASP A 313 -0.59 8.86 19.93
C ASP A 313 -1.41 8.09 18.87
N LEU A 314 -0.72 7.27 18.06
CA LEU A 314 -1.39 6.40 17.08
C LEU A 314 -2.23 5.33 17.77
N LYS A 315 -1.75 4.77 18.89
CA LYS A 315 -2.49 3.80 19.71
C LYS A 315 -3.74 4.41 20.34
N ILE A 316 -3.65 5.63 20.88
CA ILE A 316 -4.81 6.34 21.44
C ILE A 316 -5.84 6.63 20.34
N SER A 317 -5.38 7.10 19.17
CA SER A 317 -6.25 7.36 18.02
C SER A 317 -6.92 6.08 17.48
N HIS A 318 -6.22 4.94 17.50
CA HIS A 318 -6.80 3.63 17.15
C HIS A 318 -7.92 3.24 18.10
N ASN A 319 -7.70 3.37 19.41
CA ASN A 319 -8.73 3.11 20.41
C ASN A 319 -9.97 3.99 20.21
N LYS A 320 -9.79 5.28 19.86
CA LYS A 320 -10.93 6.17 19.57
C LYS A 320 -11.72 5.73 18.34
N LEU A 321 -11.05 5.31 17.26
CA LEU A 321 -11.72 4.77 16.07
C LEU A 321 -12.51 3.50 16.40
N ILE A 322 -11.94 2.59 17.20
CA ILE A 322 -12.62 1.36 17.64
C ILE A 322 -13.85 1.66 18.50
N THR A 323 -13.75 2.61 19.43
CA THR A 323 -14.90 3.04 20.25
C THR A 323 -16.02 3.60 19.37
N LYS A 324 -15.70 4.52 18.45
CA LYS A 324 -16.67 5.06 17.49
C LYS A 324 -17.30 3.97 16.62
N TYR A 325 -16.52 2.99 16.15
CA TYR A 325 -17.02 1.87 15.36
C TYR A 325 -18.06 1.03 16.10
N LYS A 326 -17.88 0.83 17.41
CA LYS A 326 -18.80 0.07 18.25
C LYS A 326 -20.12 0.81 18.48
N GLU A 327 -20.06 2.13 18.60
CA GLU A 327 -21.23 3.00 18.83
C GLU A 327 -22.01 3.28 17.54
N GLU A 328 -21.36 3.19 16.37
CA GLU A 328 -21.96 3.51 15.09
C GLU A 328 -22.94 2.42 14.59
N THR A 329 -24.12 2.88 14.16
CA THR A 329 -25.22 2.05 13.64
C THR A 329 -25.42 2.23 12.14
N ASN A 330 -25.06 3.39 11.59
CA ASN A 330 -25.17 3.67 10.16
C ASN A 330 -24.14 2.86 9.36
N LYS A 331 -24.62 2.01 8.44
CA LYS A 331 -23.76 1.14 7.62
C LYS A 331 -22.72 1.90 6.79
N SER A 332 -23.06 3.07 6.25
CA SER A 332 -22.14 3.87 5.43
C SER A 332 -21.01 4.48 6.28
N THR A 333 -21.34 5.06 7.42
CA THR A 333 -20.33 5.60 8.35
C THR A 333 -19.48 4.48 8.93
N LYS A 334 -20.09 3.33 9.24
CA LYS A 334 -19.39 2.14 9.73
C LYS A 334 -18.34 1.65 8.74
N LEU A 335 -18.65 1.61 7.43
CA LEU A 335 -17.66 1.29 6.40
C LEU A 335 -16.50 2.30 6.34
N LYS A 336 -16.77 3.60 6.50
CA LYS A 336 -15.72 4.62 6.56
C LYS A 336 -14.82 4.44 7.78
N LEU A 337 -15.39 4.06 8.92
CA LEU A 337 -14.64 3.73 10.14
C LEU A 337 -13.77 2.49 9.94
N GLU A 338 -14.29 1.41 9.35
CA GLU A 338 -13.51 0.19 9.01
C GLU A 338 -12.29 0.55 8.16
N LYS A 339 -12.52 1.32 7.09
CA LYS A 339 -11.47 1.82 6.22
C LYS A 339 -10.47 2.73 6.95
N SER A 340 -10.93 3.59 7.85
CA SER A 340 -10.04 4.46 8.65
C SER A 340 -9.18 3.67 9.64
N ILE A 341 -9.73 2.60 10.23
CA ILE A 341 -8.96 1.68 11.07
C ILE A 341 -7.89 0.97 10.23
N SER A 342 -8.23 0.51 9.02
CA SER A 342 -7.26 -0.04 8.07
C SER A 342 -6.16 0.97 7.72
N SER A 343 -6.52 2.22 7.39
CA SER A 343 -5.57 3.30 7.15
C SER A 343 -4.60 3.48 8.32
N LEU A 344 -5.10 3.47 9.56
CA LEU A 344 -4.25 3.64 10.74
C LEU A 344 -3.33 2.43 10.99
N LEU A 345 -3.79 1.21 10.71
CA LEU A 345 -2.96 0.01 10.80
C LEU A 345 -1.80 0.05 9.81
N TYR A 346 -2.05 0.47 8.56
CA TYR A 346 -0.98 0.69 7.59
C TYR A 346 0.02 1.75 8.08
N LEU A 347 -0.47 2.81 8.75
CA LEU A 347 0.37 3.91 9.22
C LEU A 347 1.31 3.40 10.29
N ILE A 348 0.77 2.68 11.28
CA ILE A 348 1.54 2.05 12.35
C ILE A 348 2.60 1.10 11.78
N GLN A 349 2.24 0.23 10.83
CA GLN A 349 3.19 -0.71 10.23
C GLN A 349 4.30 0.00 9.43
N LYS A 350 3.99 1.06 8.69
CA LYS A 350 5.00 1.83 7.93
C LYS A 350 5.91 2.66 8.83
N VAL A 351 5.37 3.24 9.91
CA VAL A 351 6.15 3.94 10.94
C VAL A 351 7.12 2.95 11.61
N ALA A 352 6.65 1.73 11.89
CA ALA A 352 7.46 0.66 12.48
C ALA A 352 8.58 0.19 11.55
N GLY A 353 8.29 0.09 10.25
CA GLY A 353 9.30 -0.11 9.20
C GLY A 353 8.90 -1.12 8.13
N ASN A 354 9.51 -0.97 6.95
CA ASN A 354 9.19 -1.79 5.78
C ASN A 354 9.82 -3.20 5.82
N ASN A 355 10.93 -3.38 6.55
CA ASN A 355 11.70 -4.63 6.55
C ASN A 355 11.52 -5.45 7.85
N LEU A 356 10.32 -5.42 8.44
CA LEU A 356 10.01 -6.18 9.65
C LEU A 356 9.62 -7.63 9.32
N SER A 357 10.07 -8.56 10.17
CA SER A 357 9.60 -9.96 10.16
C SER A 357 8.12 -10.05 10.55
N GLN A 358 7.46 -11.14 10.15
CA GLN A 358 6.05 -11.40 10.48
C GLN A 358 5.79 -11.32 12.00
N ASP A 359 6.70 -11.85 12.83
CA ASP A 359 6.63 -11.79 14.30
C ASP A 359 6.69 -10.36 14.84
N LYS A 360 7.57 -9.53 14.28
CA LYS A 360 7.66 -8.13 14.71
C LYS A 360 6.42 -7.34 14.32
N ARG A 361 5.85 -7.65 13.14
CA ARG A 361 4.65 -6.96 12.64
C ARG A 361 3.43 -7.24 13.49
N ILE A 362 3.23 -8.50 13.89
CA ILE A 362 2.11 -8.86 14.75
C ILE A 362 2.23 -8.20 16.13
N ASN A 363 3.44 -8.06 16.69
CA ASN A 363 3.62 -7.37 17.97
C ASN A 363 3.02 -5.96 17.98
N TYR A 364 3.26 -5.18 16.91
CA TYR A 364 2.66 -3.84 16.78
C TYR A 364 1.13 -3.87 16.66
N ILE A 365 0.56 -4.96 16.15
CA ILE A 365 -0.90 -5.13 16.11
C ILE A 365 -1.39 -5.52 17.50
N THR A 366 -0.81 -6.55 18.11
CA THR A 366 -1.23 -7.03 19.43
C THR A 366 -1.06 -5.97 20.50
N ASP A 367 -0.10 -5.05 20.38
CA ASP A 367 0.06 -3.91 21.29
C ASP A 367 -1.11 -2.91 21.25
N LEU A 368 -1.91 -2.92 20.17
CA LEU A 368 -3.15 -2.14 20.03
C LEU A 368 -4.34 -2.86 20.66
N TYR A 369 -4.24 -4.17 20.86
CA TYR A 369 -5.29 -5.01 21.41
C TYR A 369 -4.84 -5.56 22.78
N THR A 370 -5.70 -6.25 23.51
CA THR A 370 -5.36 -6.71 24.88
C THR A 370 -4.97 -8.18 24.92
N LYS A 371 -5.91 -9.08 24.57
CA LYS A 371 -5.70 -10.55 24.55
C LYS A 371 -6.32 -11.23 23.34
N GLU A 372 -7.41 -10.69 22.81
CA GLU A 372 -8.08 -11.12 21.58
C GLU A 372 -8.07 -9.96 20.60
N ILE A 373 -7.83 -10.25 19.31
CA ILE A 373 -7.90 -9.24 18.28
C ILE A 373 -9.36 -9.13 17.83
N ARG A 374 -9.98 -7.98 18.07
CA ARG A 374 -11.36 -7.72 17.68
C ARG A 374 -11.43 -6.46 16.82
N TYR A 375 -12.24 -6.49 15.77
CA TYR A 375 -12.41 -5.34 14.87
C TYR A 375 -11.09 -4.91 14.22
N ILE A 376 -10.28 -5.90 13.79
CA ILE A 376 -9.16 -5.64 12.90
C ILE A 376 -9.68 -5.61 11.47
N PHE A 377 -9.23 -4.60 10.74
CA PHE A 377 -9.75 -4.24 9.44
C PHE A 377 -8.56 -4.06 8.51
N ILE A 378 -8.40 -4.97 7.56
CA ILE A 378 -7.28 -5.00 6.61
C ILE A 378 -7.83 -5.01 5.19
N TRP A 379 -7.35 -4.08 4.37
CA TRP A 379 -7.71 -3.95 2.96
C TRP A 379 -6.48 -3.98 2.07
N GLY A 380 -6.57 -4.65 0.92
CA GLY A 380 -5.52 -4.68 -0.09
C GLY A 380 -4.24 -5.40 0.36
N GLU A 381 -3.12 -5.02 -0.24
CA GLU A 381 -1.81 -5.66 -0.06
C GLU A 381 -1.11 -5.29 1.26
N PHE A 382 -1.74 -5.64 2.38
CA PHE A 382 -1.14 -5.44 3.70
C PHE A 382 0.04 -6.41 3.87
N TYR A 383 0.88 -6.15 4.86
CA TYR A 383 2.05 -7.00 5.10
C TYR A 383 1.65 -8.40 5.60
N PRO A 384 2.39 -9.47 5.26
CA PRO A 384 2.19 -10.77 5.89
C PRO A 384 2.55 -10.70 7.38
N ILE A 385 1.77 -11.37 8.22
CA ILE A 385 1.89 -11.32 9.68
C ILE A 385 1.88 -12.72 10.29
N ASN A 386 2.46 -12.89 11.48
CA ASN A 386 2.39 -14.16 12.18
C ASN A 386 1.12 -14.19 13.02
N LEU A 387 0.17 -15.07 12.70
CA LEU A 387 -1.10 -15.24 13.39
C LEU A 387 -1.14 -16.47 14.30
N SER A 388 -0.02 -17.20 14.46
CA SER A 388 0.04 -18.40 15.29
C SER A 388 -0.49 -18.15 16.71
N GLY A 389 -1.44 -18.97 17.15
CA GLY A 389 -2.08 -18.88 18.46
C GLY A 389 -3.08 -17.73 18.63
N ILE A 390 -3.36 -16.95 17.58
CA ILE A 390 -4.22 -15.76 17.69
C ILE A 390 -5.68 -16.08 17.34
N LYS A 391 -6.58 -15.55 18.17
CA LYS A 391 -8.03 -15.58 17.92
C LYS A 391 -8.51 -14.20 17.48
N ILE A 392 -9.18 -14.16 16.34
CA ILE A 392 -9.63 -12.95 15.65
C ILE A 392 -11.15 -12.95 15.56
N TYR A 393 -11.79 -11.84 15.96
CA TYR A 393 -13.26 -11.73 16.01
C TYR A 393 -13.77 -10.47 15.30
N ASN A 394 -14.96 -10.55 14.68
CA ASN A 394 -15.69 -9.40 14.14
C ASN A 394 -14.81 -8.51 13.24
N SER A 395 -14.04 -9.13 12.35
CA SER A 395 -12.96 -8.49 11.60
C SER A 395 -13.16 -8.63 10.10
N LYS A 396 -12.45 -7.83 9.30
CA LYS A 396 -12.52 -7.93 7.84
C LYS A 396 -11.15 -7.91 7.21
N PHE A 397 -10.94 -8.81 6.26
CA PHE A 397 -9.73 -8.96 5.47
C PHE A 397 -10.14 -8.95 4.01
N ILE A 398 -10.13 -7.76 3.39
CA ILE A 398 -10.69 -7.54 2.06
C ILE A 398 -9.56 -7.40 1.05
N ASN A 399 -9.50 -8.30 0.07
CA ASN A 399 -8.44 -8.35 -0.95
C ASN A 399 -7.04 -8.47 -0.33
N TYR A 400 -6.93 -9.14 0.82
CA TYR A 400 -5.68 -9.31 1.55
C TYR A 400 -4.98 -10.61 1.14
N ASN A 401 -4.31 -10.56 -0.01
CA ASN A 401 -3.67 -11.72 -0.60
C ASN A 401 -2.55 -12.30 0.28
N ASN A 402 -1.82 -11.43 0.99
CA ASN A 402 -0.75 -11.82 1.90
C ASN A 402 -1.22 -12.60 3.13
N LEU A 403 -2.53 -12.82 3.33
CA LEU A 403 -3.00 -13.85 4.25
C LEU A 403 -2.43 -15.22 3.91
N CYS A 404 -2.31 -15.53 2.61
CA CYS A 404 -1.73 -16.78 2.11
C CYS A 404 -0.24 -16.95 2.45
N ASN A 405 0.44 -15.83 2.67
CA ASN A 405 1.86 -15.77 3.01
C ASN A 405 2.09 -15.57 4.51
N SER A 406 1.01 -15.40 5.28
CA SER A 406 1.05 -15.22 6.73
C SER A 406 1.26 -16.56 7.43
N THR A 407 1.95 -16.53 8.56
CA THR A 407 2.18 -17.73 9.37
C THR A 407 0.92 -18.01 10.17
N VAL A 408 0.40 -19.23 10.08
CA VAL A 408 -0.76 -19.70 10.85
C VAL A 408 -0.45 -21.06 11.47
N ASP A 409 -1.14 -21.40 12.55
CA ASP A 409 -1.06 -22.70 13.20
C ASP A 409 -2.46 -23.25 13.52
N GLU A 410 -2.52 -24.46 14.09
CA GLU A 410 -3.77 -25.12 14.49
C GLU A 410 -4.60 -24.34 15.52
N ASN A 411 -3.93 -23.47 16.30
CA ASN A 411 -4.53 -22.64 17.35
C ASN A 411 -5.05 -21.30 16.81
N THR A 412 -4.71 -20.94 15.59
CA THR A 412 -5.20 -19.74 14.90
C THR A 412 -6.68 -19.92 14.57
N LYS A 413 -7.53 -18.95 14.96
CA LYS A 413 -8.99 -19.02 14.69
C LYS A 413 -9.58 -17.66 14.33
N PHE A 414 -10.42 -17.67 13.31
CA PHE A 414 -11.25 -16.54 12.88
C PHE A 414 -12.72 -16.79 13.20
N TYR A 415 -13.39 -15.78 13.74
CA TYR A 415 -14.81 -15.81 14.12
C TYR A 415 -15.52 -14.56 13.61
N TYR A 416 -16.76 -14.70 13.14
CA TYR A 416 -17.62 -13.59 12.68
C TYR A 416 -16.88 -12.60 11.77
N SER A 417 -16.02 -13.11 10.90
CA SER A 417 -15.11 -12.29 10.10
C SER A 417 -15.35 -12.49 8.61
N ASP A 418 -15.21 -11.42 7.84
CA ASP A 418 -15.31 -11.46 6.37
C ASP A 418 -13.90 -11.55 5.78
N ILE A 419 -13.63 -12.60 5.00
CA ILE A 419 -12.34 -12.83 4.36
C ILE A 419 -12.54 -12.94 2.86
N SER A 420 -11.89 -12.04 2.12
CA SER A 420 -11.82 -12.06 0.66
C SER A 420 -10.39 -11.95 0.16
N LEU A 421 -10.08 -12.76 -0.83
CA LEU A 421 -8.84 -12.72 -1.61
C LEU A 421 -9.14 -12.17 -3.01
N SER A 422 -8.18 -11.50 -3.63
CA SER A 422 -8.33 -11.07 -5.03
C SER A 422 -8.21 -12.28 -5.99
N ASP A 423 -8.74 -12.12 -7.20
CA ASP A 423 -8.76 -13.20 -8.20
C ASP A 423 -7.36 -13.56 -8.73
N ASP A 424 -6.41 -12.62 -8.63
CA ASP A 424 -5.05 -12.70 -9.17
C ASP A 424 -4.09 -13.60 -8.37
N ILE A 425 -4.54 -14.18 -7.24
CA ILE A 425 -3.71 -15.11 -6.45
C ILE A 425 -3.50 -16.44 -7.19
N GLU A 426 -2.23 -16.82 -7.33
CA GLU A 426 -1.80 -18.19 -7.65
C GLU A 426 -1.86 -19.09 -6.40
N ASN A 427 -2.28 -20.35 -6.59
CA ASN A 427 -2.57 -21.33 -5.54
C ASN A 427 -1.55 -21.32 -4.39
N SER A 428 -2.01 -20.99 -3.18
CA SER A 428 -1.20 -21.05 -1.96
C SER A 428 -1.53 -22.28 -1.13
N THR A 429 -0.56 -22.77 -0.34
CA THR A 429 -0.67 -24.03 0.41
C THR A 429 -0.62 -23.86 1.92
N ASN A 430 -0.79 -22.64 2.45
CA ASN A 430 -0.53 -22.36 3.87
C ASN A 430 -1.79 -22.11 4.71
N ILE A 431 -2.98 -22.12 4.09
CA ILE A 431 -4.24 -21.84 4.79
C ILE A 431 -5.10 -23.11 4.77
N SER A 432 -5.43 -23.61 5.95
CA SER A 432 -6.32 -24.75 6.14
C SER A 432 -7.72 -24.30 6.57
N LYS A 433 -8.75 -25.05 6.17
CA LYS A 433 -10.16 -24.69 6.43
C LYS A 433 -10.48 -24.60 7.92
N ASN A 434 -9.78 -25.37 8.75
CA ASN A 434 -9.97 -25.44 10.20
C ASN A 434 -9.70 -24.12 10.94
N ILE A 435 -9.02 -23.13 10.35
CA ILE A 435 -8.77 -21.84 11.01
C ILE A 435 -10.00 -20.92 10.93
N PHE A 436 -10.95 -21.18 10.04
CA PHE A 436 -12.17 -20.39 9.89
C PHE A 436 -13.35 -21.09 10.58
N ASP A 437 -14.01 -20.37 11.47
CA ASP A 437 -15.25 -20.84 12.06
C ASP A 437 -16.42 -20.74 11.05
N SER A 438 -17.49 -21.51 11.29
CA SER A 438 -18.72 -21.47 10.49
C SER A 438 -19.38 -20.10 10.41
N THR A 439 -19.06 -19.18 11.33
CA THR A 439 -19.54 -17.80 11.35
C THR A 439 -18.80 -16.85 10.40
N CYS A 440 -17.74 -17.31 9.73
CA CYS A 440 -16.98 -16.50 8.78
C CYS A 440 -17.64 -16.46 7.39
N THR A 441 -17.55 -15.29 6.74
CA THR A 441 -17.93 -15.13 5.33
C THR A 441 -16.68 -15.24 4.47
N LEU A 442 -16.65 -16.23 3.57
CA LEU A 442 -15.51 -16.53 2.70
C LEU A 442 -15.89 -16.31 1.24
N ASN A 443 -15.08 -15.60 0.46
CA ASN A 443 -15.33 -15.44 -0.97
C ASN A 443 -15.02 -16.72 -1.77
N ASN A 444 -15.43 -16.77 -3.05
CA ASN A 444 -15.24 -17.96 -3.89
C ASN A 444 -13.77 -18.38 -3.98
N LYS A 445 -12.87 -17.41 -4.17
CA LYS A 445 -11.44 -17.66 -4.34
C LYS A 445 -10.80 -18.34 -3.13
N ILE A 446 -11.11 -17.91 -1.90
CA ILE A 446 -10.57 -18.58 -0.71
C ILE A 446 -11.16 -19.99 -0.57
N ASN A 447 -12.44 -20.21 -0.90
CA ASN A 447 -13.04 -21.55 -0.89
C ASN A 447 -12.37 -22.48 -1.91
N GLU A 448 -12.02 -22.00 -3.10
CA GLU A 448 -11.27 -22.77 -4.10
C GLU A 448 -9.89 -23.19 -3.59
N ILE A 449 -9.15 -22.27 -2.97
CA ILE A 449 -7.83 -22.55 -2.38
C ILE A 449 -7.96 -23.59 -1.25
N LEU A 450 -8.95 -23.45 -0.38
CA LEU A 450 -9.20 -24.38 0.73
C LEU A 450 -9.54 -25.79 0.24
N ASN A 451 -10.39 -25.93 -0.78
CA ASN A 451 -10.72 -27.23 -1.36
C ASN A 451 -9.48 -27.87 -2.02
N THR A 452 -8.70 -27.07 -2.75
CA THR A 452 -7.45 -27.54 -3.37
C THR A 452 -6.43 -27.99 -2.32
N PHE A 453 -6.38 -27.32 -1.15
CA PHE A 453 -5.54 -27.73 -0.03
C PHE A 453 -5.98 -29.08 0.55
N ASP A 454 -7.28 -29.26 0.81
CA ASP A 454 -7.85 -30.51 1.35
C ASP A 454 -7.62 -31.70 0.38
N ASP A 455 -7.74 -31.47 -0.93
CA ASP A 455 -7.44 -32.47 -1.97
C ASP A 455 -5.93 -32.83 -2.01
N ASN A 456 -5.07 -31.84 -1.79
CA ASN A 456 -3.62 -32.07 -1.73
C ASN A 456 -3.19 -32.80 -0.45
N GLU A 457 -3.79 -32.49 0.70
CA GLU A 457 -3.52 -33.21 1.95
C GLU A 457 -3.98 -34.67 1.88
N SER A 458 -5.19 -34.91 1.39
CA SER A 458 -5.73 -36.27 1.25
C SER A 458 -4.88 -37.12 0.28
N SER A 459 -4.50 -36.57 -0.88
CA SER A 459 -3.62 -37.27 -1.83
C SER A 459 -2.22 -37.51 -1.27
N LYS A 460 -1.65 -36.58 -0.50
CA LYS A 460 -0.39 -36.77 0.21
C LYS A 460 -0.47 -37.91 1.22
N GLU A 461 -1.54 -37.95 2.01
CA GLU A 461 -1.78 -39.00 3.00
C GLU A 461 -1.90 -40.38 2.33
N GLU A 462 -2.62 -40.48 1.20
CA GLU A 462 -2.75 -41.72 0.43
C GLU A 462 -1.42 -42.23 -0.09
N ILE A 463 -0.55 -41.35 -0.59
CA ILE A 463 0.77 -41.76 -1.08
C ILE A 463 1.64 -42.25 0.08
N ILE A 464 1.59 -41.60 1.24
CA ILE A 464 2.30 -42.05 2.45
C ILE A 464 1.80 -43.43 2.88
N LYS A 465 0.48 -43.62 2.97
CA LYS A 465 -0.14 -44.91 3.29
C LYS A 465 0.28 -46.01 2.30
N THR A 466 0.31 -45.69 1.01
CA THR A 466 0.70 -46.63 -0.06
C THR A 466 2.17 -47.05 0.07
N GLU A 467 3.08 -46.12 0.35
CA GLU A 467 4.50 -46.43 0.54
C GLU A 467 4.75 -47.19 1.84
N LEU A 468 4.06 -46.86 2.93
CA LEU A 468 4.12 -47.62 4.19
C LEU A 468 3.64 -49.05 4.00
N LYS A 469 2.50 -49.26 3.32
CA LYS A 469 2.03 -50.62 2.96
C LYS A 469 3.06 -51.37 2.15
N ARG A 470 3.71 -50.70 1.18
CA ARG A 470 4.75 -51.31 0.36
C ARG A 470 5.94 -51.78 1.18
N VAL A 471 6.37 -50.99 2.16
CA VAL A 471 7.39 -51.39 3.15
C VAL A 471 6.89 -52.56 3.99
N PHE A 472 5.72 -52.45 4.60
CA PHE A 472 5.25 -53.45 5.54
C PHE A 472 4.92 -54.80 4.90
N ASN A 473 4.33 -54.82 3.69
CA ASN A 473 4.14 -56.03 2.89
C ASN A 473 5.47 -56.67 2.50
N HIS A 474 6.56 -55.91 2.45
CA HIS A 474 7.88 -56.52 2.28
C HIS A 474 8.23 -57.36 3.50
N PHE A 475 7.96 -56.90 4.72
CA PHE A 475 8.28 -57.63 5.96
C PHE A 475 7.19 -58.63 6.41
N PHE A 476 6.01 -58.61 5.81
CA PHE A 476 4.88 -59.47 6.18
C PHE A 476 4.37 -60.23 4.95
N GLY A 477 4.52 -61.57 4.97
CA GLY A 477 4.12 -62.45 3.88
C GLY A 477 3.58 -63.78 4.41
N ASN A 478 2.61 -64.38 3.70
CA ASN A 478 2.02 -65.67 4.07
C ASN A 478 1.50 -65.77 5.52
N GLY A 479 1.12 -64.64 6.13
CA GLY A 479 0.59 -64.58 7.49
C GLY A 479 1.63 -64.47 8.62
N TYR A 480 2.93 -64.35 8.31
CA TYR A 480 3.99 -64.18 9.29
C TYR A 480 4.97 -63.05 8.92
N PHE A 481 5.70 -62.57 9.93
CA PHE A 481 6.76 -61.57 9.73
C PHE A 481 8.08 -62.24 9.35
N GLU A 482 8.77 -61.68 8.37
CA GLU A 482 10.07 -62.15 7.88
C GLU A 482 11.13 -61.06 8.01
N ASN A 483 12.33 -61.47 8.43
CA ASN A 483 13.49 -60.59 8.52
C ASN A 483 14.10 -60.37 7.12
N ARG A 484 14.24 -59.12 6.70
CA ARG A 484 14.62 -58.77 5.32
C ARG A 484 16.02 -58.19 5.23
N LYS A 485 16.73 -58.51 4.14
CA LYS A 485 18.09 -57.99 3.88
C LYS A 485 18.06 -56.47 3.74
N LYS A 486 19.03 -55.79 4.37
CA LYS A 486 19.12 -54.31 4.34
C LYS A 486 19.14 -53.75 2.92
N ASP A 487 19.85 -54.40 1.98
CA ASP A 487 19.93 -53.98 0.57
C ASP A 487 18.57 -53.97 -0.13
N GLY A 488 17.66 -54.87 0.25
CA GLY A 488 16.30 -54.96 -0.31
C GLY A 488 15.41 -53.78 0.09
N CYS A 489 15.77 -53.06 1.17
CA CYS A 489 15.00 -51.94 1.69
C CYS A 489 15.34 -50.60 1.02
N ASN A 490 16.42 -50.51 0.25
CA ASN A 490 16.90 -49.28 -0.37
C ASN A 490 15.94 -48.68 -1.43
N ASN A 491 14.95 -49.46 -1.89
CA ASN A 491 14.00 -49.04 -2.91
C ASN A 491 12.69 -48.44 -2.38
N PHE A 492 12.48 -48.42 -1.06
CA PHE A 492 11.28 -47.87 -0.44
C PHE A 492 11.37 -46.37 -0.21
N GLY A 493 10.22 -45.67 -0.22
CA GLY A 493 10.16 -44.24 0.07
C GLY A 493 10.55 -43.32 -1.08
N LYS A 494 10.77 -43.80 -2.31
CA LYS A 494 11.14 -42.95 -3.47
C LYS A 494 10.12 -41.87 -3.81
N LYS A 495 8.85 -42.05 -3.41
CA LYS A 495 7.77 -41.06 -3.59
C LYS A 495 7.68 -40.03 -2.45
N ILE A 496 8.39 -40.27 -1.33
CA ILE A 496 8.39 -39.44 -0.13
C ILE A 496 9.77 -38.83 0.07
N TYR A 497 9.89 -37.52 -0.13
CA TYR A 497 11.11 -36.76 0.04
C TYR A 497 11.18 -36.20 1.46
N MET A 498 12.18 -36.63 2.22
CA MET A 498 12.50 -36.15 3.57
C MET A 498 14.01 -36.19 3.79
N LYS A 499 14.49 -35.48 4.82
CA LYS A 499 15.92 -35.36 5.15
C LYS A 499 16.55 -36.73 5.45
N ASP A 500 15.82 -37.59 6.15
CA ASP A 500 16.15 -39.00 6.33
C ASP A 500 15.30 -39.83 5.35
N ASN A 501 15.83 -40.90 4.75
CA ASN A 501 14.99 -41.78 3.93
C ASN A 501 13.94 -42.51 4.80
N LEU A 502 12.87 -43.02 4.18
CA LEU A 502 11.75 -43.65 4.90
C LEU A 502 12.19 -44.76 5.85
N ILE A 503 13.18 -45.58 5.47
CA ILE A 503 13.70 -46.66 6.33
C ILE A 503 14.42 -46.12 7.55
N THR A 504 15.25 -45.08 7.38
CA THR A 504 15.96 -44.40 8.47
C THR A 504 14.97 -43.75 9.44
N PHE A 505 13.90 -43.15 8.92
CA PHE A 505 12.82 -42.62 9.74
C PHE A 505 12.13 -43.72 10.56
N LEU A 506 11.78 -44.85 9.93
CA LEU A 506 11.14 -45.98 10.63
C LEU A 506 12.04 -46.63 11.69
N LEU A 507 13.37 -46.61 11.51
CA LEU A 507 14.34 -47.02 12.53
C LEU A 507 14.37 -46.04 13.72
N LYS A 508 14.37 -44.72 13.45
CA LYS A 508 14.33 -43.69 14.52
C LYS A 508 13.05 -43.76 15.34
N GLU A 509 11.93 -44.08 14.70
CA GLU A 509 10.62 -44.25 15.34
C GLU A 509 10.43 -45.66 15.97
N ASN A 510 11.48 -46.49 16.01
CA ASN A 510 11.48 -47.86 16.55
C ASN A 510 10.44 -48.81 15.93
N VAL A 511 9.98 -48.52 14.72
CA VAL A 511 9.06 -49.38 13.95
C VAL A 511 9.83 -50.54 13.32
N LEU A 512 11.05 -50.25 12.86
CA LEU A 512 12.03 -51.23 12.43
C LEU A 512 13.17 -51.31 13.46
N CYS A 513 13.82 -52.47 13.53
CA CYS A 513 15.05 -52.67 14.29
C CYS A 513 16.06 -53.52 13.50
N ASP A 514 17.32 -53.43 13.90
CA ASP A 514 18.37 -54.33 13.41
C ASP A 514 18.16 -55.73 14.01
N TYR A 515 17.88 -56.71 13.15
CA TYR A 515 17.82 -58.12 13.57
C TYR A 515 19.23 -58.70 13.65
N ASP A 516 20.07 -58.38 12.65
CA ASP A 516 21.50 -58.70 12.62
C ASP A 516 22.26 -57.68 11.75
N SER A 517 23.56 -57.91 11.56
CA SER A 517 24.42 -57.03 10.74
C SER A 517 23.93 -56.82 9.31
N ARG A 518 23.11 -57.72 8.75
CA ARG A 518 22.67 -57.75 7.35
C ARG A 518 21.15 -57.68 7.16
N ARG A 519 20.34 -57.74 8.22
CA ARG A 519 18.87 -57.80 8.13
C ARG A 519 18.16 -56.84 9.10
N TYR A 520 17.04 -56.28 8.63
CA TYR A 520 16.06 -55.57 9.43
C TYR A 520 14.90 -56.49 9.81
N SER A 521 14.24 -56.19 10.93
CA SER A 521 12.97 -56.78 11.36
C SER A 521 11.98 -55.71 11.80
N ILE A 522 10.68 -56.02 11.75
CA ILE A 522 9.67 -55.20 12.43
C ILE A 522 9.73 -55.50 13.92
N THR A 523 9.83 -54.45 14.73
CA THR A 523 9.86 -54.53 16.19
C THR A 523 8.63 -55.29 16.70
N GLU A 524 8.78 -56.21 17.65
CA GLU A 524 7.69 -57.08 18.12
C GLU A 524 6.43 -56.30 18.55
N ASN A 525 6.62 -55.15 19.22
CA ASN A 525 5.53 -54.27 19.63
C ASN A 525 4.73 -53.65 18.48
N PHE A 526 5.30 -53.61 17.27
CA PHE A 526 4.68 -53.08 16.05
C PHE A 526 4.12 -54.19 15.15
N GLN A 527 4.42 -55.47 15.37
CA GLN A 527 3.94 -56.57 14.53
C GLN A 527 2.39 -56.68 14.48
N PRO A 528 1.65 -56.63 15.60
CA PRO A 528 0.18 -56.64 15.55
C PRO A 528 -0.38 -55.44 14.77
N ILE A 529 0.18 -54.24 15.04
CA ILE A 529 -0.20 -52.95 14.44
C ILE A 529 -0.01 -52.98 12.92
N VAL A 530 1.14 -53.49 12.47
CA VAL A 530 1.47 -53.58 11.05
C VAL A 530 0.61 -54.63 10.34
N SER A 531 0.37 -55.79 10.95
CA SER A 531 -0.53 -56.82 10.39
C SER A 531 -1.94 -56.25 10.19
N ASP A 532 -2.45 -55.52 11.18
CA ASP A 532 -3.79 -54.92 11.12
C ASP A 532 -3.86 -53.79 10.10
N PHE A 533 -2.84 -52.95 9.99
CA PHE A 533 -2.77 -51.91 8.96
C PHE A 533 -2.74 -52.47 7.53
N ILE A 534 -2.02 -53.58 7.30
CA ILE A 534 -2.02 -54.27 6.00
C ILE A 534 -3.42 -54.80 5.65
N LYS A 535 -4.09 -55.45 6.61
CA LYS A 535 -5.38 -56.13 6.40
C LYS A 535 -6.57 -55.18 6.36
N ASN A 536 -6.64 -54.23 7.28
CA ASN A 536 -7.83 -53.40 7.54
C ASN A 536 -7.63 -51.93 7.21
N ASN A 537 -6.42 -51.53 6.79
CA ASN A 537 -6.12 -50.16 6.37
C ASN A 537 -6.31 -49.07 7.44
N ASN A 538 -6.48 -49.45 8.72
CA ASN A 538 -6.74 -48.54 9.84
C ASN A 538 -6.14 -49.10 11.13
N ASP A 539 -5.20 -48.35 11.71
CA ASP A 539 -4.74 -48.55 13.09
C ASP A 539 -4.40 -47.18 13.73
N ILE A 540 -4.94 -46.94 14.93
CA ILE A 540 -4.81 -45.70 15.71
C ILE A 540 -3.34 -45.39 16.07
N LYS A 541 -2.49 -46.40 16.31
CA LYS A 541 -1.07 -46.19 16.61
C LYS A 541 -0.25 -45.86 15.37
N LEU A 542 -0.70 -46.32 14.19
CA LEU A 542 -0.05 -46.01 12.92
C LEU A 542 -0.46 -44.63 12.39
N ARG A 543 -1.57 -44.05 12.88
CA ARG A 543 -1.96 -42.67 12.62
C ARG A 543 -0.91 -41.66 13.07
N ASN A 544 -0.39 -41.81 14.30
CA ASN A 544 0.68 -40.95 14.82
C ASN A 544 1.95 -40.98 13.94
N LEU A 545 2.28 -42.14 13.35
CA LEU A 545 3.40 -42.29 12.42
C LEU A 545 3.13 -41.56 11.09
N ILE A 546 1.91 -41.70 10.56
CA ILE A 546 1.46 -41.01 9.34
C ILE A 546 1.47 -39.50 9.54
N ASP A 547 0.96 -38.99 10.67
CA ASP A 547 0.94 -37.56 10.98
C ASP A 547 2.37 -36.98 11.09
N LYS A 548 3.30 -37.72 11.73
CA LYS A 548 4.73 -37.35 11.75
C LYS A 548 5.35 -37.33 10.35
N LEU A 549 4.96 -38.24 9.46
CA LEU A 549 5.42 -38.26 8.07
C LEU A 549 4.81 -37.12 7.25
N MET A 550 3.53 -36.80 7.46
CA MET A 550 2.85 -35.67 6.83
C MET A 550 3.56 -34.34 7.14
N ASN A 551 4.01 -34.15 8.39
CA ASN A 551 4.71 -32.94 8.82
C ASN A 551 6.16 -32.83 8.33
N ASN A 552 6.84 -33.95 8.11
CA ASN A 552 8.28 -33.98 7.81
C ASN A 552 8.64 -34.28 6.34
N SER A 553 7.66 -34.47 5.46
CA SER A 553 7.92 -34.90 4.08
C SER A 553 7.22 -34.08 3.00
N LYS A 554 7.82 -34.05 1.81
CA LYS A 554 7.20 -33.64 0.54
C LYS A 554 6.93 -34.87 -0.31
N VAL A 555 5.81 -34.89 -1.04
CA VAL A 555 5.41 -36.05 -1.85
C VAL A 555 5.36 -35.67 -3.32
N THR A 556 5.73 -36.59 -4.22
CA THR A 556 5.66 -36.37 -5.68
C THR A 556 4.55 -37.17 -6.34
N THR A 557 3.76 -36.49 -7.17
CA THR A 557 2.65 -37.05 -7.97
C THR A 557 3.05 -37.39 -9.41
N LYS A 558 4.33 -37.32 -9.79
CA LYS A 558 4.77 -37.66 -11.16
C LYS A 558 4.49 -39.13 -11.47
N LEU A 559 3.35 -39.39 -12.10
CA LEU A 559 3.18 -40.48 -13.04
C LEU A 559 4.24 -40.29 -14.12
N LYS A 560 5.05 -41.33 -14.37
CA LYS A 560 5.89 -41.37 -15.57
C LYS A 560 4.95 -41.14 -16.75
N LYS A 561 5.17 -40.06 -17.51
CA LYS A 561 4.70 -39.99 -18.88
C LYS A 561 5.49 -41.07 -19.63
N ASP A 562 4.78 -42.11 -20.06
CA ASP A 562 5.25 -42.97 -21.14
C ASP A 562 5.19 -42.19 -22.47
#